data_AF-A0A5D0TVW7-F1
#
_entry.id   AF-A0A5D0TVW7-F1
#
_cell.length_a   1.000
_cell.length_b   1.000
_cell.length_c   1.000
_cell.angle_alpha   90.00
_cell.angle_beta   90.00
_cell.angle_gamma   90.00
#
_symmetry.space_group_name_H-M   'P 1'
#
loop_
_entity.id
_entity.type
_entity.pdbx_description
1 polymer ?
#
loop_
_entity_poly.entity_id
_entity_poly.type
_entity_poly.pdbx_seq_one_letter_code
_entity_poly.pdbx_strand_id
1 'polypeptide(L)'
;MRDLLRYLAALLLFGVGAVHLYEYFADYYRVIPIIGILFLINFASAVALGLALASPLGSLPGVASIPILGRAPHALIAAGAIAFALGTIIGLLITENTTLFGFHEYGYRTTIALALGLESGVIIVLAAYLALESRHPHPTPARPPRSLSPEQ
;
A
#
# COMPACT_ATOMS: atom_id res chain seq x y z
N MET A 1 -8.74 11.69 -11.58
CA MET A 1 -8.62 10.21 -11.62
C MET A 1 -7.60 9.68 -10.62
N ARG A 2 -6.37 10.22 -10.58
CA ARG A 2 -5.30 9.73 -9.69
C ARG A 2 -5.68 9.82 -8.20
N ASP A 3 -6.24 10.95 -7.77
CA ASP A 3 -6.74 11.10 -6.39
C ASP A 3 -7.91 10.18 -6.08
N LEU A 4 -8.81 9.94 -7.03
CA LEU A 4 -9.91 8.99 -6.85
C LEU A 4 -9.39 7.58 -6.58
N LEU A 5 -8.42 7.10 -7.36
CA LEU A 5 -7.77 5.80 -7.14
C LEU A 5 -7.04 5.75 -5.79
N ARG A 6 -6.38 6.85 -5.41
CA ARG A 6 -5.71 6.98 -4.10
C ARG A 6 -6.69 6.86 -2.94
N TYR A 7 -7.81 7.57 -2.98
CA TYR A 7 -8.84 7.50 -1.93
C TYR A 7 -9.58 6.17 -1.93
N LEU A 8 -9.84 5.58 -3.12
CA LEU A 8 -10.40 4.24 -3.22
C LEU A 8 -9.45 3.20 -2.60
N ALA A 9 -8.16 3.27 -2.90
CA ALA A 9 -7.16 2.38 -2.29
C ALA A 9 -7.09 2.57 -0.76
N ALA A 10 -7.16 3.81 -0.27
CA ALA A 10 -7.22 4.07 1.16
C ALA A 10 -8.46 3.44 1.81
N LEU A 11 -9.63 3.55 1.17
CA LEU A 11 -10.86 2.91 1.64
C LEU A 11 -10.74 1.38 1.66
N LEU A 12 -10.16 0.79 0.60
CA LEU A 12 -9.92 -0.65 0.53
C LEU A 12 -8.95 -1.11 1.63
N LEU A 13 -7.88 -0.37 1.90
CA LEU A 13 -6.94 -0.66 3.01
C LEU A 13 -7.63 -0.59 4.38
N PHE A 14 -8.55 0.35 4.60
CA PHE A 14 -9.36 0.34 5.82
C PHE A 14 -10.26 -0.91 5.89
N GLY A 15 -10.80 -1.37 4.76
CA GLY A 15 -11.50 -2.64 4.66
C GLY A 15 -10.61 -3.83 5.04
N VAL A 16 -9.40 -3.91 4.48
CA VAL A 16 -8.40 -4.95 4.82
C VAL A 16 -8.10 -4.94 6.32
N GLY A 17 -7.85 -3.76 6.89
CA GLY A 17 -7.62 -3.61 8.32
C GLY A 17 -8.81 -4.10 9.15
N ALA A 18 -10.04 -3.71 8.78
CA ALA A 18 -11.25 -4.13 9.48
C ALA A 18 -11.43 -5.66 9.47
N VAL A 19 -11.16 -6.32 8.33
CA VAL A 19 -11.25 -7.78 8.23
C VAL A 19 -10.20 -8.47 9.07
N HIS A 20 -8.93 -8.04 9.02
CA HIS A 20 -7.90 -8.64 9.88
C HIS A 20 -8.13 -8.40 11.37
N LEU A 21 -8.69 -7.24 11.75
CA LEU A 21 -9.08 -6.99 13.13
C LEU A 21 -10.24 -7.90 13.56
N TYR A 22 -11.20 -8.14 12.65
CA TYR A 22 -12.25 -9.11 12.86
C TYR A 22 -11.68 -10.51 13.05
N GLU A 23 -10.81 -10.98 12.17
CA GLU A 23 -10.18 -12.31 12.26
C GLU A 23 -9.36 -12.46 13.56
N TYR A 24 -8.65 -11.40 13.97
CA TYR A 24 -7.92 -11.36 15.23
C TYR A 24 -8.81 -11.63 16.45
N PHE A 25 -9.99 -11.01 16.51
CA PHE A 25 -10.90 -11.10 17.66
C PHE A 25 -11.97 -12.19 17.54
N ALA A 26 -12.74 -12.17 16.45
CA ALA A 26 -13.92 -13.00 16.23
C ALA A 26 -13.58 -14.41 15.73
N ASP A 27 -12.52 -14.55 14.92
CA ASP A 27 -12.02 -15.85 14.49
C ASP A 27 -10.91 -16.40 15.40
N TYR A 28 -10.67 -15.73 16.54
CA TYR A 28 -9.76 -16.14 17.61
C TYR A 28 -8.27 -16.20 17.23
N TYR A 29 -7.83 -15.52 16.18
CA TYR A 29 -6.42 -15.62 15.76
C TYR A 29 -5.46 -15.04 16.80
N ARG A 30 -5.95 -14.15 17.68
CA ARG A 30 -5.19 -13.60 18.81
C ARG A 30 -4.54 -14.64 19.74
N VAL A 31 -5.07 -15.87 19.81
CA VAL A 31 -4.52 -16.93 20.70
C VAL A 31 -3.47 -17.81 20.00
N ILE A 32 -3.26 -17.61 18.69
CA ILE A 32 -2.31 -18.38 17.90
C ILE A 32 -0.93 -17.72 18.03
N PRO A 33 0.09 -18.41 18.55
CA PRO A 33 1.43 -17.84 18.70
C PRO A 33 1.97 -17.30 17.36
N ILE A 34 2.57 -16.11 17.39
CA ILE A 34 3.09 -15.36 16.24
C ILE A 34 2.00 -14.90 15.26
N ILE A 35 1.13 -15.79 14.78
CA ILE A 35 0.08 -15.47 13.81
C ILE A 35 -0.86 -14.39 14.33
N GLY A 36 -1.31 -14.48 15.59
CA GLY A 36 -2.15 -13.43 16.17
C GLY A 36 -1.48 -12.05 16.10
N ILE A 37 -0.18 -11.98 16.42
CA ILE A 37 0.58 -10.73 16.34
C ILE A 37 0.66 -10.24 14.89
N LEU A 38 0.86 -11.13 13.92
CA LEU A 38 0.89 -10.76 12.50
C LEU A 38 -0.45 -10.18 12.03
N PHE A 39 -1.59 -10.71 12.50
CA PHE A 39 -2.91 -10.15 12.17
C PHE A 39 -3.10 -8.75 12.77
N LEU A 40 -2.62 -8.53 13.99
CA LEU A 40 -2.62 -7.20 14.60
C LEU A 40 -1.70 -6.22 13.84
N ILE A 41 -0.54 -6.68 13.41
CA ILE A 41 0.38 -5.90 12.56
C ILE A 41 -0.29 -5.60 11.22
N ASN A 42 -0.95 -6.56 10.58
CA ASN A 42 -1.65 -6.34 9.32
C ASN A 42 -2.73 -5.27 9.46
N PHE A 43 -3.54 -5.33 10.53
CA PHE A 43 -4.50 -4.27 10.85
C PHE A 43 -3.82 -2.90 10.98
N ALA A 44 -2.79 -2.80 11.84
CA ALA A 44 -2.10 -1.54 12.10
C ALA A 44 -1.43 -0.97 10.83
N SER A 45 -0.78 -1.83 10.05
CA SER A 45 -0.14 -1.49 8.78
C SER A 45 -1.15 -1.03 7.74
N ALA A 46 -2.27 -1.72 7.58
CA ALA A 46 -3.32 -1.35 6.63
C ALA A 46 -3.93 0.02 6.98
N VAL A 47 -4.23 0.27 8.26
CA VAL A 47 -4.72 1.57 8.73
C VAL A 47 -3.68 2.67 8.51
N ALA A 48 -2.42 2.43 8.89
CA ALA A 48 -1.35 3.41 8.73
C ALA A 48 -1.11 3.77 7.25
N LEU A 49 -1.08 2.78 6.37
CA LEU A 49 -0.93 2.97 4.92
C LEU A 49 -2.15 3.68 4.32
N GLY A 50 -3.37 3.34 4.76
CA GLY A 50 -4.60 4.02 4.34
C GLY A 50 -4.59 5.50 4.74
N LEU A 51 -4.22 5.82 5.98
CA LEU A 51 -4.06 7.19 6.46
C LEU A 51 -2.96 7.94 5.69
N ALA A 52 -1.82 7.29 5.47
CA ALA A 52 -0.72 7.88 4.72
C ALA A 52 -1.14 8.21 3.27
N LEU A 53 -1.85 7.30 2.60
CA LEU A 53 -2.41 7.55 1.28
C LEU A 53 -3.46 8.67 1.28
N ALA A 54 -4.32 8.75 2.29
CA ALA A 54 -5.35 9.79 2.37
C ALA A 54 -4.78 11.19 2.69
N SER A 55 -3.64 11.24 3.39
CA SER A 55 -3.05 12.49 3.88
C SER A 55 -2.43 13.35 2.76
N PRO A 56 -2.45 14.70 2.91
CA PRO A 56 -1.94 15.64 1.91
C PRO A 56 -0.41 15.82 2.02
N LEU A 57 0.36 14.73 1.92
CA LEU A 57 1.81 14.72 2.17
C LEU A 57 2.62 15.68 1.27
N GLY A 58 2.15 15.94 0.04
CA GLY A 58 2.81 16.87 -0.89
C GLY A 58 2.74 18.34 -0.45
N SER A 59 1.90 18.67 0.53
CA SER A 59 1.72 20.03 1.05
C SER A 59 2.41 20.27 2.40
N LEU A 60 3.06 19.25 2.98
CA LEU A 60 3.72 19.34 4.27
C LEU A 60 5.12 19.98 4.15
N PRO A 61 5.39 21.10 4.84
CA PRO A 61 6.73 21.66 4.93
C PRO A 61 7.67 20.64 5.62
N GLY A 62 8.71 20.19 4.91
CA GLY A 62 9.71 19.23 5.43
C GLY A 62 9.77 17.90 4.68
N VAL A 63 8.65 17.40 4.16
CA VAL A 63 8.63 16.18 3.31
C VAL A 63 9.32 16.44 1.96
N ALA A 64 9.15 17.66 1.43
CA ALA A 64 9.82 18.13 0.21
C ALA A 64 11.36 18.16 0.32
N SER A 65 11.90 18.19 1.54
CA SER A 65 13.34 18.30 1.80
C SER A 65 14.07 16.93 1.80
N ILE A 66 13.33 15.82 1.82
CA ILE A 66 13.90 14.46 1.79
C ILE A 66 14.08 14.05 0.33
N PRO A 67 15.30 13.82 -0.19
CA PRO A 67 15.54 13.62 -1.63
C PRO A 67 14.77 12.45 -2.27
N ILE A 68 14.50 11.40 -1.49
CA ILE A 68 13.74 10.21 -1.92
C ILE A 68 12.22 10.43 -1.80
N LEU A 69 11.77 11.13 -0.75
CA LEU A 69 10.36 11.32 -0.43
C LEU A 69 9.75 12.55 -1.12
N GLY A 70 10.57 13.55 -1.44
CA GLY A 70 10.14 14.87 -1.93
C GLY A 70 9.69 14.91 -3.39
N ARG A 71 9.88 13.82 -4.16
CA ARG A 71 9.46 13.76 -5.58
C ARG A 71 8.15 13.00 -5.81
N ALA A 72 7.83 11.98 -5.00
CA ALA A 72 6.60 11.20 -5.14
C ALA A 72 6.26 10.39 -3.86
N PRO A 73 5.94 11.05 -2.73
CA PRO A 73 5.75 10.38 -1.45
C PRO A 73 4.63 9.33 -1.51
N HIS A 74 3.53 9.63 -2.20
CA HIS A 74 2.42 8.71 -2.39
C HIS A 74 2.74 7.53 -3.30
N ALA A 75 3.67 7.64 -4.25
CA ALA A 75 4.08 6.52 -5.09
C ALA A 75 4.86 5.47 -4.28
N LEU A 76 5.73 5.92 -3.37
CA LEU A 76 6.44 5.01 -2.46
C LEU A 76 5.49 4.33 -1.48
N ILE A 77 4.53 5.08 -0.93
CA ILE A 77 3.49 4.50 -0.07
C ILE A 77 2.65 3.49 -0.86
N ALA A 78 2.26 3.79 -2.10
CA ALA A 78 1.52 2.87 -2.95
C ALA A 78 2.31 1.59 -3.23
N ALA A 79 3.60 1.68 -3.56
CA ALA A 79 4.47 0.51 -3.75
C ALA A 79 4.60 -0.31 -2.46
N GLY A 80 4.77 0.34 -1.31
CA GLY A 80 4.80 -0.29 0.01
C GLY A 80 3.48 -1.00 0.34
N ALA A 81 2.34 -0.39 0.03
CA ALA A 81 1.03 -0.98 0.25
C ALA A 81 0.74 -2.17 -0.67
N ILE A 82 1.25 -2.15 -1.91
CA ILE A 82 1.22 -3.33 -2.80
C ILE A 82 2.07 -4.46 -2.21
N ALA A 83 3.30 -4.17 -1.77
CA ALA A 83 4.17 -5.18 -1.17
C ALA A 83 3.56 -5.76 0.11
N PHE A 84 2.93 -4.92 0.93
CA PHE A 84 2.15 -5.32 2.10
C PHE A 84 1.03 -6.30 1.73
N ALA A 85 0.13 -5.92 0.81
CA ALA A 85 -1.01 -6.77 0.40
C ALA A 85 -0.56 -8.06 -0.30
N LEU A 86 0.54 -8.04 -1.05
CA LEU A 86 1.13 -9.25 -1.60
C LEU A 86 1.67 -10.15 -0.49
N GLY A 87 2.32 -9.58 0.53
CA GLY A 87 2.85 -10.33 1.66
C GLY A 87 1.77 -11.05 2.46
N THR A 88 0.61 -10.41 2.65
CA THR A 88 -0.53 -11.04 3.34
C THR A 88 -1.14 -12.19 2.50
N ILE A 89 -1.36 -11.97 1.20
CA ILE A 89 -1.82 -13.03 0.27
C ILE A 89 -0.83 -14.19 0.22
N ILE A 90 0.47 -13.92 0.09
CA ILE A 90 1.51 -14.96 0.07
C ILE A 90 1.52 -15.71 1.40
N GLY A 91 1.38 -15.00 2.52
CA GLY A 91 1.25 -15.61 3.84
C GLY A 91 0.10 -16.61 3.90
N LEU A 92 -1.09 -16.21 3.42
CA LEU A 92 -2.27 -17.08 3.32
C LEU A 92 -1.99 -18.30 2.45
N LEU A 93 -1.45 -18.11 1.25
CA LEU A 93 -1.12 -19.20 0.32
C LEU A 93 -0.14 -20.19 0.93
N ILE A 94 0.86 -19.72 1.69
CA ILE A 94 1.79 -20.59 2.41
C ILE A 94 1.02 -21.37 3.47
N THR A 95 0.21 -20.72 4.31
CA THR A 95 -0.54 -21.40 5.38
C THR A 95 -1.60 -22.36 4.88
N GLU A 96 -2.12 -22.18 3.67
CA GLU A 96 -3.13 -23.07 3.07
C GLU A 96 -2.50 -24.35 2.51
N ASN A 97 -1.25 -24.27 2.03
CA ASN A 97 -0.55 -25.40 1.42
C ASN A 97 0.46 -26.09 2.36
N THR A 98 0.90 -25.39 3.40
CA THR A 98 1.89 -25.85 4.38
C THR A 98 1.73 -25.08 5.69
N THR A 99 2.72 -25.16 6.58
CA THR A 99 2.72 -24.41 7.83
C THR A 99 3.55 -23.14 7.73
N LEU A 100 3.09 -22.06 8.38
CA LEU A 100 3.85 -20.86 8.65
C LEU A 100 3.90 -20.66 10.17
N PHE A 101 5.09 -20.67 10.76
CA PHE A 101 5.28 -20.63 12.22
C PHE A 101 4.50 -21.73 12.98
N GLY A 102 4.29 -22.89 12.35
CA GLY A 102 3.52 -24.01 12.90
C GLY A 102 1.99 -23.88 12.76
N PHE A 103 1.49 -22.80 12.16
CA PHE A 103 0.07 -22.64 11.83
C PHE A 103 -0.21 -23.09 10.40
N HIS A 104 -1.30 -23.83 10.22
CA HIS A 104 -1.85 -24.24 8.94
C HIS A 104 -3.30 -23.77 8.88
N GLU A 105 -3.65 -23.05 7.82
CA GLU A 105 -5.00 -22.55 7.57
C GLU A 105 -5.86 -23.69 7.02
N TYR A 106 -7.09 -23.82 7.49
CA TYR A 106 -8.00 -24.88 7.03
C TYR A 106 -9.33 -24.31 6.59
N GLY A 107 -9.61 -24.46 5.30
CA GLY A 107 -10.91 -24.13 4.70
C GLY A 107 -11.06 -22.66 4.33
N TYR A 108 -11.97 -22.44 3.38
CA TYR A 108 -12.26 -21.10 2.85
C TYR A 108 -13.49 -20.52 3.55
N ARG A 109 -13.25 -19.68 4.55
CA ARG A 109 -14.30 -18.90 5.21
C ARG A 109 -14.61 -17.65 4.42
N THR A 110 -15.83 -17.12 4.59
CA THR A 110 -16.25 -15.87 3.94
C THR A 110 -15.33 -14.70 4.28
N THR A 111 -14.77 -14.67 5.50
CA THR A 111 -13.79 -13.66 5.94
C THR A 111 -12.51 -13.71 5.12
N ILE A 112 -11.96 -14.90 4.89
CA ILE A 112 -10.77 -15.12 4.06
C ILE A 112 -11.02 -14.68 2.61
N ALA A 113 -12.17 -15.06 2.03
CA ALA A 113 -12.53 -14.66 0.68
C ALA A 113 -12.68 -13.12 0.56
N LEU A 114 -13.24 -12.48 1.58
CA LEU A 114 -13.37 -11.03 1.64
C LEU A 114 -12.00 -10.35 1.77
N ALA A 115 -11.10 -10.85 2.64
CA ALA A 115 -9.73 -10.37 2.78
C ALA A 115 -9.00 -10.42 1.42
N LEU A 116 -9.00 -11.59 0.78
CA LEU A 116 -8.35 -11.79 -0.51
C LEU A 116 -8.91 -10.86 -1.59
N GLY A 117 -10.22 -10.67 -1.63
CA GLY A 117 -10.88 -9.75 -2.56
C GLY A 117 -10.47 -8.29 -2.34
N LEU A 118 -10.42 -7.84 -1.08
CA LEU A 118 -10.00 -6.49 -0.72
C LEU A 118 -8.51 -6.26 -1.02
N GLU A 119 -7.64 -7.19 -0.64
CA GLU A 119 -6.19 -7.12 -0.88
C GLU A 119 -5.87 -7.12 -2.38
N SER A 120 -6.53 -7.98 -3.16
CA SER A 120 -6.45 -7.97 -4.62
C SER A 120 -6.93 -6.65 -5.21
N GLY A 121 -8.01 -6.09 -4.67
CA GLY A 121 -8.51 -4.76 -5.00
C GLY A 121 -7.47 -3.67 -4.74
N VAL A 122 -6.81 -3.69 -3.57
CA VAL A 122 -5.73 -2.75 -3.22
C VAL A 122 -4.61 -2.83 -4.26
N ILE A 123 -4.15 -4.04 -4.60
CA ILE A 123 -3.07 -4.26 -5.57
C ILE A 123 -3.46 -3.69 -6.94
N ILE A 124 -4.65 -4.02 -7.45
CA ILE A 124 -5.12 -3.58 -8.77
C ILE A 124 -5.27 -2.05 -8.82
N VAL A 125 -5.93 -1.45 -7.82
CA VAL A 125 -6.18 -0.01 -7.77
C VAL A 125 -4.86 0.76 -7.63
N LEU A 126 -3.93 0.30 -6.79
CA LEU A 126 -2.63 0.96 -6.62
C LEU A 126 -1.70 0.76 -7.81
N ALA A 127 -1.73 -0.40 -8.48
CA ALA A 127 -1.00 -0.61 -9.73
C ALA A 127 -1.51 0.36 -10.82
N ALA A 128 -2.82 0.55 -10.93
CA ALA A 128 -3.41 1.53 -11.84
C ALA A 128 -3.00 2.97 -11.45
N TYR A 129 -3.01 3.31 -10.15
CA TYR A 129 -2.55 4.61 -9.66
C TYR A 129 -1.09 4.90 -10.04
N LEU A 130 -0.19 3.93 -9.85
CA LEU A 130 1.23 4.03 -10.20
C LEU A 130 1.46 4.13 -11.70
N ALA A 131 0.70 3.37 -12.50
CA ALA A 131 0.76 3.44 -13.97
C ALA A 131 0.31 4.81 -14.51
N LEU A 132 -0.56 5.53 -13.79
CA LEU A 132 -0.92 6.91 -14.12
C LEU A 132 0.09 7.95 -13.61
N GLU A 133 0.79 7.68 -12.50
CA GLU A 133 1.91 8.54 -12.03
C GLU A 133 3.06 8.54 -13.03
N SER A 134 3.48 7.35 -13.48
CA SER A 134 4.65 7.20 -14.37
C SER A 134 4.48 7.84 -15.75
N ARG A 135 3.24 8.13 -16.15
CA ARG A 135 2.90 8.81 -17.42
C ARG A 135 3.07 10.33 -17.40
N HIS A 136 3.39 10.93 -16.25
CA HIS A 136 3.74 12.35 -16.15
C HIS A 136 5.27 12.53 -16.03
N PRO A 137 6.03 12.53 -17.15
CA PRO A 137 7.42 12.95 -17.10
C PRO A 137 7.53 14.42 -16.73
N HIS A 138 8.53 14.76 -15.90
CA HIS A 138 8.86 16.14 -15.56
C HIS A 138 9.08 16.99 -16.83
N PRO A 139 8.68 18.28 -16.84
CA PRO A 139 9.13 19.22 -17.86
C PRO A 139 10.65 19.21 -17.88
N THR A 140 11.25 18.85 -19.02
CA THR A 140 12.68 19.01 -19.28
C THR A 140 13.07 20.44 -18.87
N PRO A 141 14.11 20.64 -18.03
CA PRO A 141 14.54 21.99 -17.69
C PRO A 141 14.87 22.71 -19.00
N ALA A 142 14.15 23.82 -19.26
CA ALA A 142 14.39 24.64 -20.43
C ALA A 142 15.88 24.97 -20.47
N ARG A 143 16.55 24.53 -21.55
CA ARG A 143 17.96 24.84 -21.79
C ARG A 143 18.08 26.37 -21.74
N PRO A 144 18.89 26.95 -20.83
CA PRO A 144 19.03 28.40 -20.79
C PRO A 144 19.51 28.89 -22.17
N PRO A 145 19.00 30.03 -22.66
CA PRO A 145 19.36 30.54 -23.97
C PRO A 145 20.87 30.73 -24.03
N ARG A 146 21.50 30.11 -25.02
CA ARG A 146 22.92 30.25 -25.31
C ARG A 146 23.16 31.73 -25.60
N SER A 147 23.77 32.46 -24.67
CA SER A 147 24.16 33.85 -24.91
C SER A 147 25.11 33.86 -26.10
N LEU A 148 24.65 34.42 -27.22
CA LEU A 148 25.50 34.75 -28.34
C LEU A 148 26.48 35.80 -27.84
N SER A 149 27.76 35.42 -27.73
CA SER A 149 28.85 36.36 -27.60
C SER A 149 28.79 37.30 -28.80
N PRO A 150 28.71 38.63 -28.61
CA PRO A 150 29.03 39.54 -29.70
C PRO A 150 30.52 39.37 -29.97
N GLU A 151 30.86 38.84 -31.14
CA GLU A 151 32.10 39.26 -31.80
C GLU A 151 31.93 40.75 -32.09
N GLN A 152 32.72 41.60 -31.42
CA GLN A 152 33.36 42.84 -31.92
C GLN A 152 34.03 43.62 -30.79
#